data_AF-A0A929PFK2-F1
#
_entry.id   AF-A0A929PFK2-F1
#
_cell.length_a   1.000
_cell.length_b   1.000
_cell.length_c   1.000
_cell.angle_alpha   90.00
_cell.angle_beta   90.00
_cell.angle_gamma   90.00
#
_symmetry.space_group_name_H-M   'P 1'
#
loop_
_entity.id
_entity.type
_entity.pdbx_description
1 polymer ?
#
loop_
_entity_poly.entity_id
_entity_poly.type
_entity_poly.pdbx_seq_one_letter_code
_entity_poly.pdbx_strand_id
1 'polypeptide(L)'
;MRSLTYIYIIVAILVLFGRSAKAQDDWLMKTAITDSVPVPQEWKVLCKTDSGRRMIMESLPIVTKHDIKFQWLGIKMQDSLRSVSVGEVFDNAKYKPTLEEFYMKTIEGGCTIRPGGETIKIIDPNKMIFYHSGTLWCSSRNSGGDTKYDCNEKIPLMLPEGWQVCKLFFEQKIVRHGRFRFEPIFKQYDSQVPARIIGHNLYLTGHGDVGNPSSVYISNIKVYAIKSNLDNKFREECGCDMPLPITQSVSNPKPVETAVTQTAKISSAIINIKGNRADFVYRNEGGKSGVLCYKIIWYDTDIRDWKRDREGCVEILPNTAFIIGLHHWTASDYKFEYNIVQ
;
A
#
# COMPACT_ATOMS: atom_id res chain seq x y z
N MET A 1 35.88 6.94 59.64
CA MET A 1 34.46 6.52 59.57
C MET A 1 33.75 6.78 58.23
N ARG A 2 34.34 7.44 57.22
CA ARG A 2 33.67 7.63 55.91
C ARG A 2 33.83 6.45 54.93
N SER A 3 34.72 5.51 55.21
CA SER A 3 35.03 4.39 54.30
C SER A 3 34.05 3.21 54.40
N LEU A 4 33.35 3.05 55.53
CA LEU A 4 32.44 1.91 55.75
C LEU A 4 31.07 2.12 55.11
N THR A 5 30.63 3.38 54.98
CA THR A 5 29.34 3.72 54.34
C THR A 5 29.37 3.44 52.83
N TYR A 6 30.52 3.65 52.17
CA TYR A 6 30.68 3.36 50.74
C TYR A 6 30.66 1.86 50.44
N ILE A 7 31.21 1.03 51.32
CA ILE A 7 31.22 -0.44 51.15
C ILE A 7 29.80 -0.99 51.25
N TYR A 8 28.98 -0.48 52.17
CA TYR A 8 27.58 -0.93 52.31
C TYR A 8 26.72 -0.59 51.09
N ILE A 9 26.94 0.58 50.48
CA ILE A 9 26.22 0.99 49.27
C ILE A 9 26.62 0.13 48.07
N ILE A 10 27.91 -0.17 47.91
CA ILE A 10 28.40 -1.02 46.81
C ILE A 10 27.88 -2.47 46.96
N VAL A 11 27.85 -3.01 48.18
CA VAL A 11 27.32 -4.37 48.41
C VAL A 11 25.81 -4.44 48.22
N ALA A 12 25.04 -3.42 48.64
CA ALA A 12 23.60 -3.37 48.40
C ALA A 12 23.28 -3.27 46.89
N ILE A 13 24.06 -2.50 46.14
CA ILE A 13 23.96 -2.39 44.68
C ILE A 13 24.29 -3.73 44.01
N LEU A 14 25.36 -4.41 44.41
CA LEU A 14 25.75 -5.72 43.85
C LEU A 14 24.74 -6.83 44.17
N VAL A 15 24.09 -6.80 45.33
CA VAL A 15 23.04 -7.78 45.69
C VAL A 15 21.75 -7.54 44.90
N LEU A 16 21.43 -6.28 44.56
CA LEU A 16 20.29 -5.94 43.71
C LEU A 16 20.53 -6.32 42.24
N PHE A 17 21.75 -6.16 41.73
CA PHE A 17 22.11 -6.61 40.36
C PHE A 17 22.31 -8.13 40.25
N GLY A 18 22.75 -8.81 41.32
CA GLY A 18 22.93 -10.27 41.33
C GLY A 18 21.64 -11.09 41.28
N ARG A 19 20.50 -10.54 41.74
CA ARG A 19 19.19 -11.21 41.66
C ARG A 19 18.48 -11.01 40.32
N SER A 20 18.82 -9.99 39.52
CA SER A 20 18.20 -9.79 38.20
C SER A 20 18.75 -10.73 37.13
N ALA A 21 20.00 -11.18 37.27
CA ALA A 21 20.64 -12.07 36.29
C ALA A 21 20.03 -13.48 36.25
N LYS A 22 19.55 -14.01 37.39
CA LYS A 22 18.92 -15.34 37.44
C LYS A 22 17.48 -15.38 36.89
N ALA A 23 16.81 -14.22 36.78
CA ALA A 23 15.48 -14.12 36.18
C ALA A 23 15.51 -13.85 34.66
N GLN A 24 16.68 -13.52 34.09
CA GLN A 24 16.83 -13.19 32.67
C GLN A 24 16.86 -14.42 31.75
N ASP A 25 17.42 -15.55 32.21
CA ASP A 25 17.50 -16.77 31.38
C ASP A 25 16.15 -17.51 31.28
N ASP A 26 15.29 -17.43 32.30
CA ASP A 26 13.97 -18.07 32.28
C ASP A 26 12.92 -17.27 31.49
N TRP A 27 13.12 -15.96 31.28
CA TRP A 27 12.17 -15.13 30.53
C TRP A 27 12.35 -15.22 29.02
N LEU A 28 13.60 -15.36 28.53
CA LEU A 28 13.88 -15.45 27.09
C LEU A 28 13.32 -16.73 26.43
N MET A 29 12.98 -17.75 27.22
CA MET A 29 12.34 -19.00 26.78
C MET A 29 10.83 -19.06 27.02
N LYS A 30 10.16 -17.95 27.38
CA LYS A 30 8.70 -17.86 27.54
C LYS A 30 8.00 -17.04 26.45
N THR A 31 8.59 -16.96 25.26
CA THR A 31 7.84 -16.63 24.05
C THR A 31 7.04 -17.85 23.60
N ALA A 32 5.81 -17.65 23.11
CA ALA A 32 4.76 -18.65 22.80
C ALA A 32 5.15 -19.92 22.00
N ILE A 33 6.41 -20.05 21.57
CA ILE A 33 7.01 -21.24 21.00
C ILE A 33 7.08 -22.40 22.03
N THR A 34 7.38 -22.13 23.30
CA THR A 34 7.63 -23.20 24.29
C THR A 34 6.39 -23.79 24.94
N ASP A 35 5.32 -23.01 25.11
CA ASP A 35 4.08 -23.49 25.74
C ASP A 35 3.13 -24.20 24.76
N SER A 36 3.30 -23.98 23.44
CA SER A 36 2.40 -24.53 22.40
C SER A 36 3.05 -25.61 21.53
N VAL A 37 4.37 -25.67 21.47
CA VAL A 37 5.12 -26.64 20.67
C VAL A 37 6.16 -27.29 21.59
N PRO A 38 6.09 -28.62 21.83
CA PRO A 38 7.07 -29.29 22.67
C PRO A 38 8.45 -29.14 22.04
N VAL A 39 9.29 -28.31 22.64
CA VAL A 39 10.65 -28.06 22.14
C VAL A 39 11.53 -29.26 22.50
N PRO A 40 12.10 -29.98 21.52
CA PRO A 40 12.98 -31.11 21.77
C PRO A 40 14.12 -30.70 22.70
N GLN A 41 14.50 -31.59 23.62
CA GLN A 41 15.47 -31.24 24.67
C GLN A 41 16.85 -30.88 24.08
N GLU A 42 17.20 -31.44 22.92
CA GLU A 42 18.40 -31.10 22.15
C GLU A 42 18.42 -29.63 21.68
N TRP A 43 17.28 -29.04 21.36
CA TRP A 43 17.18 -27.63 20.96
C TRP A 43 17.42 -26.68 22.13
N LYS A 44 17.01 -27.08 23.34
CA LYS A 44 17.27 -26.29 24.55
C LYS A 44 18.76 -26.21 24.88
N VAL A 45 19.54 -27.24 24.53
CA VAL A 45 21.00 -27.25 24.67
C VAL A 45 21.64 -26.37 23.60
N LEU A 46 21.21 -26.49 22.34
CA LEU A 46 21.70 -25.68 21.22
C LEU A 46 21.43 -24.17 21.39
N CYS A 47 20.27 -23.80 21.95
CA CYS A 47 19.90 -22.41 22.23
C CYS A 47 20.82 -21.69 23.24
N LYS A 48 21.72 -22.40 23.93
CA LYS A 48 22.68 -21.79 24.87
C LYS A 48 23.90 -21.19 24.18
N THR A 49 24.11 -21.47 22.90
CA THR A 49 25.25 -20.96 22.11
C THR A 49 24.76 -20.23 20.87
N ASP A 50 25.48 -19.22 20.42
CA ASP A 50 25.06 -18.43 19.25
C ASP A 50 25.07 -19.25 17.95
N SER A 51 25.99 -20.21 17.83
CA SER A 51 26.02 -21.16 16.71
C SER A 51 24.79 -22.07 16.69
N GLY A 52 24.39 -22.62 17.85
CA GLY A 52 23.21 -23.46 17.95
C GLY A 52 21.89 -22.70 17.73
N ARG A 53 21.80 -21.43 18.16
CA ARG A 53 20.65 -20.54 17.86
C ARG A 53 20.49 -20.32 16.34
N ARG A 54 21.61 -20.17 15.62
CA ARG A 54 21.60 -19.98 14.16
C ARG A 54 21.12 -21.25 13.44
N MET A 55 21.60 -22.41 13.84
CA MET A 55 21.17 -23.70 13.27
C MET A 55 19.67 -23.96 13.46
N ILE A 56 19.11 -23.60 14.62
CA ILE A 56 17.66 -23.71 14.88
C ILE A 56 16.86 -22.74 14.01
N MET A 57 17.31 -21.49 13.87
CA MET A 57 16.65 -20.51 13.00
C MET A 57 16.71 -20.91 11.53
N GLU A 58 17.75 -21.62 11.09
CA GLU A 58 17.91 -22.06 9.72
C GLU A 58 17.08 -23.31 9.38
N SER A 59 16.77 -24.16 10.36
CA SER A 59 15.97 -25.38 10.17
C SER A 59 14.45 -25.18 10.20
N LEU A 60 13.95 -24.01 10.64
CA LEU A 60 12.52 -23.70 10.70
C LEU A 60 11.90 -23.38 9.32
N PRO A 61 10.58 -23.53 9.12
CA PRO A 61 9.89 -23.08 7.91
C PRO A 61 9.96 -21.54 7.73
N ILE A 62 9.93 -21.05 6.48
CA ILE A 62 10.10 -19.62 6.12
C ILE A 62 9.12 -18.71 6.86
N VAL A 63 7.84 -19.11 6.98
CA VAL A 63 6.79 -18.35 7.67
C VAL A 63 7.15 -18.15 9.15
N THR A 64 7.59 -19.22 9.82
CA THR A 64 7.95 -19.21 11.25
C THR A 64 9.22 -18.38 11.52
N LYS A 65 10.19 -18.35 10.60
CA LYS A 65 11.36 -17.46 10.71
C LYS A 65 10.98 -15.98 10.70
N HIS A 66 9.94 -15.62 9.95
CA HIS A 66 9.49 -14.23 9.81
C HIS A 66 8.81 -13.74 11.09
N ASP A 67 7.94 -14.56 11.67
CA ASP A 67 7.24 -14.26 12.93
C ASP A 67 8.20 -14.12 14.11
N ILE A 68 9.24 -14.98 14.18
CA ILE A 68 10.27 -14.90 15.23
C ILE A 68 11.14 -13.65 15.06
N LYS A 69 11.48 -13.28 13.82
CA LYS A 69 12.22 -12.05 13.53
C LYS A 69 11.44 -10.80 13.93
N PHE A 70 10.12 -10.78 13.73
CA PHE A 70 9.26 -9.67 14.14
C PHE A 70 9.05 -9.58 15.66
N GLN A 71 8.96 -10.73 16.35
CA GLN A 71 8.92 -10.75 17.81
C GLN A 71 10.24 -10.24 18.42
N TRP A 72 11.38 -10.61 17.85
CA TRP A 72 12.70 -10.12 18.29
C TRP A 72 12.89 -8.61 18.04
N LEU A 73 12.44 -8.10 16.88
CA LEU A 73 12.46 -6.67 16.57
C LEU A 73 11.53 -5.87 17.50
N GLY A 74 10.37 -6.43 17.85
CA GLY A 74 9.46 -5.85 18.85
C GLY A 74 10.10 -5.75 20.24
N ILE A 75 10.84 -6.78 20.67
CA ILE A 75 11.56 -6.80 21.95
C ILE A 75 12.72 -5.76 21.93
N LYS A 76 13.52 -5.70 20.86
CA LYS A 76 14.62 -4.73 20.70
C LYS A 76 14.15 -3.27 20.66
N MET A 77 13.00 -3.01 20.04
CA MET A 77 12.46 -1.66 19.94
C MET A 77 11.86 -1.19 21.26
N GLN A 78 11.38 -2.16 22.02
CA GLN A 78 11.11 -2.01 23.41
C GLN A 78 12.38 -2.14 24.30
N ASP A 79 13.60 -2.11 23.78
CA ASP A 79 14.85 -1.92 24.55
C ASP A 79 15.63 -0.63 24.10
N SER A 80 15.17 0.10 23.06
CA SER A 80 15.62 1.45 22.55
C SER A 80 14.98 2.85 23.06
N LEU A 81 13.71 3.24 22.83
CA LEU A 81 12.83 4.17 23.62
C LEU A 81 13.01 4.42 25.16
N ARG A 82 12.73 3.53 26.12
CA ARG A 82 12.90 3.75 27.57
C ARG A 82 14.41 3.81 27.99
N SER A 83 15.42 3.50 27.14
CA SER A 83 16.87 3.78 27.41
C SER A 83 17.24 5.21 27.03
N VAL A 84 16.39 5.81 26.20
CA VAL A 84 16.57 7.16 25.66
C VAL A 84 15.90 8.22 26.54
N SER A 85 14.83 7.89 27.28
CA SER A 85 14.07 8.91 28.02
C SER A 85 14.55 9.22 29.43
N VAL A 86 15.55 8.51 29.98
CA VAL A 86 15.92 8.64 31.41
C VAL A 86 17.41 8.83 31.69
N GLY A 87 18.27 8.95 30.68
CA GLY A 87 19.72 8.98 30.91
C GLY A 87 20.28 7.65 31.45
N GLU A 88 19.44 6.63 31.52
CA GLU A 88 19.81 5.24 31.67
C GLU A 88 18.82 4.36 30.88
N VAL A 89 19.20 3.09 30.85
CA VAL A 89 18.70 1.94 30.09
C VAL A 89 17.18 1.69 30.19
N PHE A 90 16.66 0.93 29.21
CA PHE A 90 15.28 0.85 28.77
C PHE A 90 14.33 -0.09 29.47
N ASP A 91 13.17 0.47 29.76
CA ASP A 91 11.91 -0.16 30.04
C ASP A 91 10.88 -0.55 28.90
N ASN A 92 10.55 -1.81 28.68
CA ASN A 92 9.72 -2.29 27.56
C ASN A 92 8.21 -1.88 27.50
N ALA A 93 7.47 -1.84 28.61
CA ALA A 93 6.00 -2.00 28.58
C ALA A 93 5.14 -0.80 28.11
N LYS A 94 5.63 0.45 28.16
CA LYS A 94 4.82 1.65 27.87
C LYS A 94 4.76 2.04 26.38
N TYR A 95 5.68 1.48 25.59
CA TYR A 95 5.83 1.73 24.16
C TYR A 95 5.59 0.43 23.38
N LYS A 96 4.43 -0.18 23.58
CA LYS A 96 3.95 -1.30 22.76
C LYS A 96 2.87 -0.75 21.84
N PRO A 97 3.21 0.05 20.80
CA PRO A 97 2.22 0.37 19.79
C PRO A 97 1.61 -0.96 19.33
N THR A 98 0.28 -1.04 19.20
CA THR A 98 -0.35 -2.19 18.53
C THR A 98 0.36 -2.39 17.20
N LEU A 99 0.40 -3.62 16.68
CA LEU A 99 1.10 -3.86 15.42
C LEU A 99 0.61 -2.88 14.33
N GLU A 100 -0.69 -2.60 14.30
CA GLU A 100 -1.29 -1.53 13.48
C GLU A 100 -0.77 -0.12 13.79
N GLU A 101 -0.75 0.32 15.05
CA GLU A 101 -0.19 1.63 15.44
C GLU A 101 1.31 1.75 15.17
N PHE A 102 2.05 0.65 15.27
CA PHE A 102 3.47 0.57 14.97
C PHE A 102 3.68 0.83 13.48
N TYR A 103 2.94 0.11 12.64
CA TYR A 103 2.94 0.32 11.20
C TYR A 103 2.47 1.74 10.84
N MET A 104 1.41 2.27 11.49
CA MET A 104 0.92 3.63 11.22
C MET A 104 1.89 4.73 11.66
N LYS A 105 2.74 4.48 12.68
CA LYS A 105 3.75 5.43 13.14
C LYS A 105 5.08 5.32 12.39
N THR A 106 5.40 4.16 11.83
CA THR A 106 6.70 3.92 11.15
C THR A 106 6.64 3.87 9.63
N ILE A 107 5.46 3.74 9.03
CA ILE A 107 5.31 3.84 7.57
C ILE A 107 5.32 5.33 7.18
N GLU A 108 6.42 5.78 6.59
CA GLU A 108 6.54 7.09 5.91
C GLU A 108 5.82 7.09 4.54
N GLY A 109 4.69 6.41 4.42
CA GLY A 109 4.01 6.14 3.15
C GLY A 109 4.47 4.83 2.50
N GLY A 110 3.51 3.97 2.16
CA GLY A 110 3.77 2.69 1.49
C GLY A 110 2.59 1.72 1.64
N CYS A 111 2.33 0.92 0.60
CA CYS A 111 1.39 -0.17 0.73
C CYS A 111 2.13 -1.42 1.22
N THR A 112 1.65 -1.98 2.31
CA THR A 112 2.10 -3.28 2.79
C THR A 112 0.97 -4.25 2.63
N ILE A 113 1.10 -5.16 1.66
CA ILE A 113 0.25 -6.33 1.58
C ILE A 113 0.75 -7.28 2.67
N ARG A 114 -0.08 -7.56 3.69
CA ARG A 114 0.20 -8.72 4.54
C ARG A 114 -0.29 -9.96 3.80
N PRO A 115 0.61 -10.83 3.32
CA PRO A 115 0.18 -12.09 2.74
C PRO A 115 -0.53 -12.88 3.85
N GLY A 116 -1.85 -12.99 3.75
CA GLY A 116 -2.56 -14.05 4.45
C GLY A 116 -2.47 -15.34 3.65
N GLY A 117 -2.79 -16.45 4.31
CA GLY A 117 -2.98 -17.71 3.59
C GLY A 117 -4.21 -17.63 2.70
N GLU A 118 -4.11 -18.19 1.50
CA GLU A 118 -5.27 -18.49 0.68
C GLU A 118 -5.80 -19.86 1.09
N THR A 119 -7.10 -19.97 1.34
CA THR A 119 -7.73 -21.25 1.66
C THR A 119 -8.92 -21.46 0.75
N ILE A 120 -9.02 -22.67 0.22
CA ILE A 120 -10.10 -23.07 -0.68
C ILE A 120 -10.95 -24.09 0.05
N LYS A 121 -12.26 -23.82 0.14
CA LYS A 121 -13.24 -24.77 0.67
C LYS A 121 -14.22 -25.12 -0.44
N ILE A 122 -14.17 -26.36 -0.91
CA ILE A 122 -15.17 -26.90 -1.84
C ILE A 122 -16.42 -27.24 -1.02
N ILE A 123 -17.57 -26.65 -1.36
CA ILE A 123 -18.85 -26.96 -0.71
C ILE A 123 -19.46 -28.19 -1.39
N ASP A 124 -19.49 -28.17 -2.71
CA ASP A 124 -19.98 -29.23 -3.59
C ASP A 124 -19.22 -29.19 -4.93
N PRO A 125 -19.40 -30.15 -5.86
CA PRO A 125 -18.66 -30.19 -7.12
C PRO A 125 -18.78 -28.92 -7.99
N ASN A 126 -19.87 -28.17 -7.82
CA ASN A 126 -20.22 -26.98 -8.58
C ASN A 126 -20.01 -25.67 -7.80
N LYS A 127 -19.77 -25.72 -6.49
CA LYS A 127 -19.63 -24.55 -5.62
C LYS A 127 -18.38 -24.63 -4.74
N MET A 128 -17.58 -23.58 -4.76
CA MET A 128 -16.47 -23.39 -3.81
C MET A 128 -16.53 -22.02 -3.16
N ILE A 129 -15.92 -21.91 -2.00
CA ILE A 129 -15.60 -20.64 -1.37
C ILE A 129 -14.08 -20.51 -1.35
N PHE A 130 -13.59 -19.47 -2.04
CA PHE A 130 -12.21 -19.05 -2.01
C PHE A 130 -12.06 -17.96 -0.96
N TYR A 131 -11.23 -18.23 0.05
CA TYR A 131 -10.99 -17.32 1.17
C TYR A 131 -9.58 -16.77 1.07
N HIS A 132 -9.46 -15.44 1.03
CA HIS A 132 -8.19 -14.76 1.23
C HIS A 132 -8.17 -14.22 2.66
N SER A 133 -7.41 -14.88 3.54
CA SER A 133 -7.34 -14.54 4.98
C SER A 133 -6.43 -13.34 5.27
N GLY A 134 -5.82 -12.75 4.23
CA GLY A 134 -4.95 -11.59 4.36
C GLY A 134 -5.71 -10.31 4.62
N THR A 135 -5.08 -9.41 5.40
CA THR A 135 -5.49 -8.01 5.45
C THR A 135 -4.66 -7.23 4.45
N LEU A 136 -5.34 -6.67 3.46
CA LEU A 136 -4.76 -5.78 2.47
C LEU A 136 -4.84 -4.35 3.00
N TRP A 137 -3.70 -3.70 3.07
CA TRP A 137 -3.54 -2.36 3.61
C TRP A 137 -2.90 -1.49 2.54
N CYS A 138 -3.40 -0.26 2.41
CA CYS A 138 -2.64 0.87 1.88
C CYS A 138 -2.75 2.03 2.89
N SER A 139 -1.61 2.61 3.29
CA SER A 139 -1.58 3.80 4.14
C SER A 139 -0.53 4.79 3.64
N SER A 140 -0.97 6.00 3.41
CA SER A 140 -0.14 7.14 3.02
C SER A 140 -0.11 8.13 4.18
N ARG A 141 1.10 8.51 4.59
CA ARG A 141 1.32 9.61 5.53
C ARG A 141 2.30 10.57 4.90
N ASN A 142 1.75 11.61 4.30
CA ASN A 142 2.53 12.63 3.65
C ASN A 142 2.93 13.72 4.66
N SER A 143 4.08 14.34 4.47
CA SER A 143 4.53 15.49 5.27
C SER A 143 4.49 16.81 4.50
N GLY A 144 4.04 16.85 3.24
CA GLY A 144 4.03 18.12 2.50
C GLY A 144 3.21 18.21 1.20
N GLY A 145 2.20 17.38 0.97
CA GLY A 145 1.47 17.37 -0.31
C GLY A 145 2.22 16.70 -1.47
N ASP A 146 3.33 16.00 -1.18
CA ASP A 146 4.08 15.20 -2.15
C ASP A 146 3.37 13.86 -2.45
N THR A 147 2.94 13.64 -3.69
CA THR A 147 2.29 12.39 -4.13
C THR A 147 3.22 11.17 -4.09
N LYS A 148 4.53 11.35 -3.86
CA LYS A 148 5.50 10.27 -3.70
C LYS A 148 5.12 9.27 -2.61
N TYR A 149 4.40 9.73 -1.60
CA TYR A 149 3.97 8.91 -0.47
C TYR A 149 2.57 8.35 -0.64
N ASP A 150 1.94 8.57 -1.79
CA ASP A 150 0.64 8.00 -2.10
C ASP A 150 0.74 6.49 -2.22
N CYS A 151 -0.25 5.86 -1.63
CA CYS A 151 -0.50 4.46 -1.82
C CYS A 151 -1.35 4.27 -3.07
N ASN A 152 -0.88 3.54 -4.07
CA ASN A 152 -1.69 3.14 -5.21
C ASN A 152 -1.33 1.70 -5.60
N GLU A 153 -2.15 0.74 -5.19
CA GLU A 153 -1.92 -0.67 -5.48
C GLU A 153 -3.04 -1.26 -6.31
N LYS A 154 -2.65 -2.20 -7.17
CA LYS A 154 -3.56 -3.05 -7.93
C LYS A 154 -3.23 -4.51 -7.64
N ILE A 155 -4.16 -5.20 -7.02
CA ILE A 155 -3.99 -6.60 -6.59
C ILE A 155 -4.96 -7.47 -7.40
N PRO A 156 -4.47 -8.37 -8.26
CA PRO A 156 -5.33 -9.32 -8.95
C PRO A 156 -5.74 -10.44 -7.99
N LEU A 157 -7.05 -10.62 -7.82
CA LEU A 157 -7.66 -11.71 -7.06
C LEU A 157 -8.28 -12.70 -8.06
N MET A 158 -7.47 -13.63 -8.54
CA MET A 158 -7.87 -14.61 -9.55
C MET A 158 -8.38 -15.89 -8.91
N LEU A 159 -9.44 -16.46 -9.48
CA LEU A 159 -9.85 -17.82 -9.13
C LEU A 159 -9.00 -18.85 -9.88
N PRO A 160 -8.86 -20.07 -9.34
CA PRO A 160 -8.32 -21.20 -10.08
C PRO A 160 -9.06 -21.44 -11.39
N GLU A 161 -8.35 -22.00 -12.38
CA GLU A 161 -8.94 -22.33 -13.67
C GLU A 161 -10.18 -23.22 -13.54
N GLY A 162 -11.16 -22.98 -14.40
CA GLY A 162 -12.41 -23.74 -14.41
C GLY A 162 -13.48 -23.19 -13.44
N TRP A 163 -13.20 -22.11 -12.73
CA TRP A 163 -14.16 -21.44 -11.83
C TRP A 163 -14.47 -20.00 -12.25
N GLN A 164 -15.61 -19.49 -11.79
CA GLN A 164 -16.06 -18.12 -12.01
C GLN A 164 -16.64 -17.53 -10.71
N VAL A 165 -16.52 -16.21 -10.55
CA VAL A 165 -17.03 -15.48 -9.39
C VAL A 165 -18.55 -15.43 -9.44
N CYS A 166 -19.17 -15.84 -8.34
CA CYS A 166 -20.60 -15.76 -8.09
C CYS A 166 -20.93 -14.61 -7.13
N LYS A 167 -20.23 -14.50 -5.99
CA LYS A 167 -20.38 -13.38 -5.05
C LYS A 167 -19.04 -13.01 -4.43
N LEU A 168 -18.90 -11.75 -4.04
CA LEU A 168 -17.72 -11.22 -3.37
C LEU A 168 -18.14 -10.55 -2.05
N PHE A 169 -17.57 -11.01 -0.95
CA PHE A 169 -17.74 -10.41 0.37
C PHE A 169 -16.38 -9.97 0.90
N PHE A 170 -16.37 -8.87 1.64
CA PHE A 170 -15.18 -8.35 2.27
C PHE A 170 -15.59 -7.43 3.42
N GLU A 171 -14.66 -7.23 4.36
CA GLU A 171 -14.76 -6.20 5.38
C GLU A 171 -13.84 -5.06 5.00
N GLN A 172 -14.28 -3.83 5.25
CA GLN A 172 -13.51 -2.64 4.94
C GLN A 172 -13.42 -1.70 6.13
N LYS A 173 -12.29 -1.02 6.23
CA LYS A 173 -12.13 0.17 7.06
C LYS A 173 -11.42 1.22 6.23
N ILE A 174 -12.03 2.40 6.12
CA ILE A 174 -11.45 3.54 5.41
C ILE A 174 -11.17 4.62 6.44
N VAL A 175 -9.96 5.15 6.42
CA VAL A 175 -9.56 6.33 7.17
C VAL A 175 -9.19 7.40 6.17
N ARG A 176 -9.92 8.53 6.20
CA ARG A 176 -9.64 9.80 5.51
C ARG A 176 -9.08 9.68 4.08
N HIS A 177 -9.87 10.03 3.06
CA HIS A 177 -9.47 10.02 1.64
C HIS A 177 -8.97 8.68 1.07
N GLY A 178 -8.86 7.62 1.89
CA GLY A 178 -8.63 6.27 1.39
C GLY A 178 -9.78 5.87 0.46
N ARG A 179 -9.46 5.21 -0.64
CA ARG A 179 -10.45 4.66 -1.57
C ARG A 179 -10.03 3.26 -1.95
N PHE A 180 -11.02 2.46 -2.28
CA PHE A 180 -10.79 1.19 -2.94
C PHE A 180 -11.90 0.94 -3.95
N ARG A 181 -11.65 0.04 -4.88
CA ARG A 181 -12.67 -0.49 -5.79
C ARG A 181 -12.26 -1.87 -6.28
N PHE A 182 -13.25 -2.71 -6.52
CA PHE A 182 -13.08 -3.97 -7.23
C PHE A 182 -13.52 -3.77 -8.68
N GLU A 183 -12.65 -4.10 -9.63
CA GLU A 183 -13.02 -4.18 -11.04
C GLU A 183 -13.11 -5.66 -11.46
N PRO A 184 -14.21 -6.12 -12.07
CA PRO A 184 -14.33 -7.49 -12.52
C PRO A 184 -13.33 -7.79 -13.64
N ILE A 185 -12.74 -8.98 -13.60
CA ILE A 185 -11.92 -9.53 -14.68
C ILE A 185 -12.78 -10.51 -15.45
N PHE A 186 -13.13 -10.15 -16.68
CA PHE A 186 -13.96 -10.98 -17.54
C PHE A 186 -13.14 -12.06 -18.23
N LYS A 187 -13.77 -13.23 -18.43
CA LYS A 187 -13.21 -14.28 -19.29
C LYS A 187 -13.13 -13.73 -20.73
N GLN A 188 -11.95 -13.86 -21.35
CA GLN A 188 -11.78 -13.49 -22.76
C GLN A 188 -12.59 -14.44 -23.64
N TYR A 189 -13.20 -13.89 -24.70
CA TYR A 189 -14.01 -14.64 -25.68
C TYR A 189 -15.15 -15.45 -25.04
N ASP A 190 -15.81 -14.87 -24.04
CA ASP A 190 -16.97 -15.49 -23.43
C ASP A 190 -18.20 -15.42 -24.32
N SER A 191 -18.88 -16.56 -24.52
CA SER A 191 -20.14 -16.64 -25.26
C SER A 191 -21.36 -16.26 -24.41
N GLN A 192 -21.21 -16.13 -23.09
CA GLN A 192 -22.28 -15.77 -22.17
C GLN A 192 -22.52 -14.24 -22.14
N VAL A 193 -23.78 -13.81 -22.01
CA VAL A 193 -24.17 -12.40 -21.85
C VAL A 193 -25.00 -12.25 -20.56
N PRO A 194 -24.48 -11.56 -19.51
CA PRO A 194 -23.16 -10.96 -19.42
C PRO A 194 -22.03 -12.00 -19.34
N ALA A 195 -20.81 -11.59 -19.73
CA ALA A 195 -19.62 -12.43 -19.67
C ALA A 195 -19.32 -12.93 -18.24
N ARG A 196 -18.70 -14.10 -18.12
CA ARG A 196 -18.33 -14.69 -16.83
C ARG A 196 -17.15 -13.92 -16.22
N ILE A 197 -17.18 -13.74 -14.91
CA ILE A 197 -16.13 -13.07 -14.14
C ILE A 197 -15.20 -14.15 -13.59
N ILE A 198 -13.90 -14.09 -13.87
CA ILE A 198 -12.89 -15.07 -13.41
C ILE A 198 -12.07 -14.59 -12.22
N GLY A 199 -12.24 -13.34 -11.83
CA GLY A 199 -11.54 -12.71 -10.72
C GLY A 199 -11.89 -11.24 -10.59
N HIS A 200 -11.24 -10.54 -9.68
CA HIS A 200 -11.35 -9.09 -9.55
C HIS A 200 -9.97 -8.46 -9.42
N ASN A 201 -9.79 -7.28 -10.00
CA ASN A 201 -8.70 -6.38 -9.64
C ASN A 201 -9.15 -5.54 -8.45
N LEU A 202 -8.51 -5.69 -7.31
CA LEU A 202 -8.69 -4.77 -6.18
C LEU A 202 -7.71 -3.61 -6.34
N TYR A 203 -8.24 -2.40 -6.46
CA TYR A 203 -7.47 -1.18 -6.41
C TYR A 203 -7.58 -0.58 -5.02
N LEU A 204 -6.45 -0.25 -4.42
CA LEU A 204 -6.35 0.43 -3.14
C LEU A 204 -5.61 1.74 -3.35
N THR A 205 -6.20 2.85 -2.92
CA THR A 205 -5.58 4.17 -3.01
C THR A 205 -5.63 4.87 -1.66
N GLY A 206 -4.52 5.45 -1.22
CA GLY A 206 -4.45 6.31 -0.04
C GLY A 206 -3.66 7.57 -0.38
N HIS A 207 -4.26 8.73 -0.12
CA HIS A 207 -3.66 10.04 -0.37
C HIS A 207 -3.65 10.81 0.95
N GLY A 208 -2.53 10.73 1.67
CA GLY A 208 -2.37 11.37 2.98
C GLY A 208 -2.00 12.85 2.86
N ASP A 209 -2.39 13.65 3.83
CA ASP A 209 -1.94 15.05 3.99
C ASP A 209 -0.96 15.16 5.16
N VAL A 210 -0.31 16.33 5.26
CA VAL A 210 0.57 16.66 6.39
C VAL A 210 -0.12 16.42 7.72
N GLY A 211 0.44 15.51 8.52
CA GLY A 211 -0.07 15.17 9.85
C GLY A 211 -1.33 14.31 9.85
N ASN A 212 -1.89 13.98 8.69
CA ASN A 212 -3.18 13.32 8.56
C ASN A 212 -3.08 12.10 7.62
N PRO A 213 -2.87 10.90 8.17
CA PRO A 213 -2.75 9.71 7.36
C PRO A 213 -4.06 9.39 6.64
N SER A 214 -3.94 8.89 5.42
CA SER A 214 -5.00 8.30 4.64
C SER A 214 -4.75 6.82 4.53
N SER A 215 -5.74 6.00 4.89
CA SER A 215 -5.59 4.56 4.78
C SER A 215 -6.86 3.83 4.39
N VAL A 216 -6.66 2.69 3.75
CA VAL A 216 -7.71 1.73 3.42
C VAL A 216 -7.25 0.35 3.85
N TYR A 217 -8.15 -0.35 4.54
CA TYR A 217 -7.98 -1.71 5.00
C TYR A 217 -9.09 -2.55 4.41
N ILE A 218 -8.73 -3.64 3.76
CA ILE A 218 -9.66 -4.66 3.27
C ILE A 218 -9.25 -5.98 3.91
N SER A 219 -10.18 -6.66 4.58
CA SER A 219 -9.93 -7.94 5.25
C SER A 219 -11.05 -8.92 4.96
N ASN A 220 -10.83 -10.19 5.34
CA ASN A 220 -11.86 -11.24 5.27
C ASN A 220 -12.51 -11.35 3.90
N ILE A 221 -11.71 -11.29 2.83
CA ILE A 221 -12.22 -11.41 1.46
C ILE A 221 -12.66 -12.85 1.22
N LYS A 222 -13.95 -13.02 0.92
CA LYS A 222 -14.59 -14.31 0.61
C LYS A 222 -15.18 -14.23 -0.78
N VAL A 223 -14.71 -15.08 -1.68
CA VAL A 223 -15.23 -15.20 -3.03
C VAL A 223 -16.01 -16.50 -3.11
N TYR A 224 -17.33 -16.39 -3.26
CA TYR A 224 -18.15 -17.54 -3.63
C TYR A 224 -18.01 -17.72 -5.12
N ALA A 225 -17.65 -18.93 -5.52
CA ALA A 225 -17.37 -19.25 -6.90
C ALA A 225 -18.13 -20.51 -7.31
N ILE A 226 -18.50 -20.55 -8.58
CA ILE A 226 -19.13 -21.71 -9.19
C ILE A 226 -18.31 -22.19 -10.38
N LYS A 227 -18.59 -23.39 -10.88
CA LYS A 227 -17.90 -23.89 -12.07
C LYS A 227 -18.16 -23.00 -13.27
N SER A 228 -17.10 -22.73 -14.03
CA SER A 228 -17.14 -21.82 -15.18
C SER A 228 -17.97 -22.37 -16.34
N ASN A 229 -18.18 -23.68 -16.44
CA ASN A 229 -19.01 -24.30 -17.48
C ASN A 229 -20.52 -24.14 -17.26
N LEU A 230 -20.94 -23.62 -16.10
CA LEU A 230 -22.34 -23.32 -15.79
C LEU A 230 -22.76 -22.00 -16.45
N ASP A 231 -23.97 -21.98 -17.00
CA ASP A 231 -24.51 -20.85 -17.76
C ASP A 231 -25.09 -19.74 -16.86
N ASN A 232 -25.50 -18.64 -17.49
CA ASN A 232 -26.08 -17.50 -16.76
C ASN A 232 -27.42 -17.83 -16.09
N LYS A 233 -28.20 -18.77 -16.63
CA LYS A 233 -29.43 -19.22 -15.98
C LYS A 233 -29.14 -19.86 -14.62
N PHE A 234 -28.14 -20.74 -14.56
CA PHE A 234 -27.72 -21.34 -13.29
C PHE A 234 -27.14 -20.30 -12.32
N ARG A 235 -26.43 -19.28 -12.83
CA ARG A 235 -25.94 -18.15 -12.03
C ARG A 235 -27.09 -17.37 -11.39
N GLU A 236 -28.14 -17.09 -12.14
CA GLU A 236 -29.37 -16.43 -11.66
C GLU A 236 -30.07 -17.28 -10.58
N GLU A 237 -30.23 -18.58 -10.82
CA GLU A 237 -30.82 -19.52 -9.86
C GLU A 237 -30.00 -19.63 -8.55
N CYS A 238 -28.67 -19.52 -8.64
CA CYS A 238 -27.78 -19.44 -7.48
C CYS A 238 -27.76 -18.04 -6.82
N GLY A 239 -28.46 -17.07 -7.40
CA GLY A 239 -28.50 -15.69 -6.94
C GLY A 239 -27.14 -15.00 -7.01
N CYS A 240 -26.29 -15.34 -7.98
CA CYS A 240 -24.98 -14.72 -8.18
C CYS A 240 -25.10 -13.23 -8.53
N ASP A 241 -24.12 -12.44 -8.10
CA ASP A 241 -23.98 -11.03 -8.46
C ASP A 241 -23.51 -10.96 -9.93
N MET A 242 -24.48 -10.94 -10.84
CA MET A 242 -24.19 -10.74 -12.24
C MET A 242 -23.91 -9.26 -12.49
N PRO A 243 -22.84 -8.92 -13.22
CA PRO A 243 -22.63 -7.55 -13.64
C PRO A 243 -23.85 -7.17 -14.48
N LEU A 244 -24.37 -5.95 -14.27
CA LEU A 244 -25.42 -5.44 -15.14
C LEU A 244 -24.95 -5.64 -16.58
N PRO A 245 -25.82 -6.12 -17.49
CA PRO A 245 -25.51 -6.11 -18.91
C PRO A 245 -24.93 -4.74 -19.17
N ILE A 246 -23.71 -4.68 -19.70
CA ILE A 246 -23.20 -3.42 -20.23
C ILE A 246 -24.25 -3.10 -21.28
N THR A 247 -25.22 -2.26 -20.91
CA THR A 247 -26.11 -1.64 -21.87
C THR A 247 -25.10 -0.97 -22.75
N GLN A 248 -24.84 -1.55 -23.93
CA GLN A 248 -24.13 -0.86 -24.98
C GLN A 248 -24.73 0.52 -24.92
N SER A 249 -23.94 1.52 -24.53
CA SER A 249 -24.42 2.87 -24.33
C SER A 249 -25.35 3.11 -25.51
N VAL A 250 -26.66 3.19 -25.27
CA VAL A 250 -27.62 3.39 -26.37
C VAL A 250 -27.00 4.56 -27.08
N SER A 251 -26.52 4.34 -28.31
CA SER A 251 -25.93 5.42 -29.07
C SER A 251 -27.09 6.40 -29.14
N ASN A 252 -27.05 7.46 -28.32
CA ASN A 252 -28.09 8.46 -28.34
C ASN A 252 -28.23 8.79 -29.82
N PRO A 253 -29.45 8.70 -30.41
CA PRO A 253 -29.64 8.97 -31.83
C PRO A 253 -28.88 10.26 -32.09
N LYS A 254 -27.87 10.15 -32.97
CA LYS A 254 -26.88 11.20 -33.19
C LYS A 254 -27.70 12.50 -33.32
N PRO A 255 -27.59 13.46 -32.39
CA PRO A 255 -28.32 14.71 -32.52
C PRO A 255 -28.01 15.21 -33.92
N VAL A 256 -29.04 15.56 -34.69
CA VAL A 256 -28.87 16.13 -36.03
C VAL A 256 -27.75 17.15 -35.93
N GLU A 257 -26.64 16.81 -36.57
CA GLU A 257 -25.34 17.42 -36.34
C GLU A 257 -25.41 18.80 -36.97
N THR A 258 -25.97 19.75 -36.21
CA THR A 258 -25.72 21.16 -36.46
C THR A 258 -24.21 21.26 -36.32
N ALA A 259 -23.51 21.69 -37.36
CA ALA A 259 -22.06 21.81 -37.37
C ALA A 259 -21.63 22.76 -36.25
N VAL A 260 -21.46 22.21 -35.04
CA VAL A 260 -20.85 22.91 -33.93
C VAL A 260 -19.39 22.97 -34.31
N THR A 261 -18.89 24.17 -34.52
CA THR A 261 -17.48 24.47 -34.71
C THR A 261 -16.72 23.96 -33.48
N GLN A 262 -16.32 22.68 -33.50
CA GLN A 262 -15.54 22.10 -32.43
C GLN A 262 -14.16 22.73 -32.46
N THR A 263 -13.90 23.58 -31.48
CA THR A 263 -12.61 24.22 -31.20
C THR A 263 -11.70 23.21 -30.50
N ALA A 264 -10.40 23.19 -30.81
CA ALA A 264 -9.42 22.40 -30.07
C ALA A 264 -9.51 22.74 -28.57
N LYS A 265 -9.62 21.72 -27.73
CA LYS A 265 -9.73 21.84 -26.28
C LYS A 265 -8.48 21.25 -25.66
N ILE A 266 -7.68 22.09 -25.00
CA ILE A 266 -6.48 21.64 -24.30
C ILE A 266 -6.78 21.51 -22.81
N SER A 267 -6.37 20.40 -22.23
CA SER A 267 -6.11 20.32 -20.79
C SER A 267 -4.60 20.39 -20.55
N SER A 268 -4.20 21.21 -19.58
CA SER A 268 -2.81 21.35 -19.15
C SER A 268 -2.68 20.92 -17.70
N ALA A 269 -1.63 20.16 -17.38
CA ALA A 269 -1.30 19.80 -16.01
C ALA A 269 0.22 19.92 -15.77
N ILE A 270 0.59 20.38 -14.57
CA ILE A 270 1.95 20.23 -14.06
C ILE A 270 1.95 18.91 -13.28
N ILE A 271 2.61 17.89 -13.82
CA ILE A 271 2.45 16.52 -13.30
C ILE A 271 3.51 16.18 -12.25
N ASN A 272 4.60 16.96 -12.18
CA ASN A 272 5.71 16.63 -11.31
C ASN A 272 6.53 17.88 -10.99
N ILE A 273 6.34 18.46 -9.81
CA ILE A 273 7.25 19.46 -9.23
C ILE A 273 8.06 18.73 -8.17
N LYS A 274 9.30 18.34 -8.49
CA LYS A 274 10.22 17.72 -7.54
C LYS A 274 11.46 18.58 -7.41
N GLY A 275 11.42 19.49 -6.44
CA GLY A 275 12.46 20.48 -6.22
C GLY A 275 12.69 21.30 -7.49
N ASN A 276 13.88 21.15 -8.06
CA ASN A 276 14.39 21.92 -9.18
C ASN A 276 13.89 21.44 -10.56
N ARG A 277 12.93 20.51 -10.60
CA ARG A 277 12.38 19.94 -11.84
C ARG A 277 10.88 20.18 -11.95
N ALA A 278 10.42 20.58 -13.13
CA ALA A 278 9.00 20.64 -13.50
C ALA A 278 8.73 19.92 -14.83
N ASP A 279 7.73 19.03 -14.86
CA ASP A 279 7.23 18.41 -16.09
C ASP A 279 5.83 18.98 -16.44
N PHE A 280 5.73 19.64 -17.59
CA PHE A 280 4.49 20.19 -18.13
C PHE A 280 3.87 19.26 -19.16
N VAL A 281 2.59 18.93 -19.01
CA VAL A 281 1.88 18.04 -19.93
C VAL A 281 0.66 18.73 -20.51
N TYR A 282 0.58 18.69 -21.84
CA TYR A 282 -0.56 19.15 -22.63
C TYR A 282 -1.26 17.95 -23.22
N ARG A 283 -2.59 17.94 -23.15
CA ARG A 283 -3.41 16.98 -23.88
C ARG A 283 -4.41 17.74 -24.74
N ASN A 284 -4.41 17.45 -26.04
CA ASN A 284 -5.47 17.90 -26.92
C ASN A 284 -6.64 16.92 -26.79
N GLU A 285 -7.61 17.27 -25.95
CA GLU A 285 -8.87 16.53 -25.79
C GLU A 285 -9.86 16.82 -26.93
N GLY A 286 -9.53 17.79 -27.78
CA GLY A 286 -10.32 18.12 -28.97
C GLY A 286 -10.05 17.17 -30.14
N GLY A 287 -11.07 17.00 -30.99
CA GLY A 287 -11.00 16.18 -32.20
C GLY A 287 -10.27 16.84 -33.39
N LYS A 288 -9.66 18.03 -33.22
CA LYS A 288 -8.98 18.76 -34.30
C LYS A 288 -7.55 19.12 -33.92
N SER A 289 -6.67 19.17 -34.91
CA SER A 289 -5.32 19.73 -34.76
C SER A 289 -5.40 21.22 -34.43
N GLY A 290 -4.38 21.73 -33.76
CA GLY A 290 -4.22 23.17 -33.52
C GLY A 290 -2.76 23.53 -33.25
N VAL A 291 -2.48 24.81 -33.03
CA VAL A 291 -1.15 25.27 -32.65
C VAL A 291 -1.20 25.79 -31.21
N LEU A 292 -0.44 25.12 -30.33
CA LEU A 292 -0.23 25.55 -28.96
C LEU A 292 0.99 26.46 -28.91
N CYS A 293 0.76 27.75 -28.73
CA CYS A 293 1.82 28.70 -28.42
C CYS A 293 1.97 28.83 -26.92
N TYR A 294 3.18 28.66 -26.42
CA TYR A 294 3.47 28.59 -24.99
C TYR A 294 4.66 29.44 -24.59
N LYS A 295 4.68 29.81 -23.31
CA LYS A 295 5.76 30.51 -22.64
C LYS A 295 5.91 29.96 -21.23
N ILE A 296 7.12 29.53 -20.91
CA ILE A 296 7.48 29.00 -19.59
C ILE A 296 8.43 29.98 -18.90
N ILE A 297 8.06 30.36 -17.68
CA ILE A 297 8.89 31.18 -16.81
C ILE A 297 9.07 30.48 -15.46
N TRP A 298 10.18 30.71 -14.78
CA TRP A 298 10.48 30.12 -13.48
C TRP A 298 11.03 31.18 -12.53
N TYR A 299 10.83 30.99 -11.23
CA TYR A 299 11.30 31.92 -10.21
C TYR A 299 12.68 31.51 -9.69
N ASP A 300 13.68 32.36 -9.92
CA ASP A 300 15.06 32.12 -9.53
C ASP A 300 15.31 32.62 -8.10
N THR A 301 15.63 31.69 -7.19
CA THR A 301 15.85 32.00 -5.78
C THR A 301 17.08 32.85 -5.54
N ASP A 302 18.09 32.75 -6.39
CA ASP A 302 19.37 33.42 -6.18
C ASP A 302 19.24 34.92 -6.45
N ILE A 303 18.49 35.29 -7.49
CA ILE A 303 18.27 36.69 -7.88
C ILE A 303 16.89 37.22 -7.48
N ARG A 304 16.02 36.37 -6.94
CA ARG A 304 14.64 36.69 -6.52
C ARG A 304 13.79 37.32 -7.63
N ASP A 305 13.88 36.78 -8.84
CA ASP A 305 13.16 37.28 -10.01
C ASP A 305 12.69 36.15 -10.94
N TRP A 306 11.70 36.44 -11.79
CA TRP A 306 11.17 35.51 -12.78
C TRP A 306 12.03 35.51 -14.05
N LYS A 307 12.60 34.36 -14.39
CA LYS A 307 13.35 34.13 -15.63
C LYS A 307 12.49 33.46 -16.69
N ARG A 308 12.67 33.88 -17.94
CA ARG A 308 12.11 33.20 -19.11
C ARG A 308 12.99 32.00 -19.44
N ASP A 309 12.38 30.82 -19.58
CA ASP A 309 13.10 29.61 -20.01
C ASP A 309 12.92 29.37 -21.50
N ARG A 310 11.68 29.12 -21.93
CA ARG A 310 11.37 28.75 -23.32
C ARG A 310 10.03 29.32 -23.73
N GLU A 311 9.95 29.71 -25.00
CA GLU A 311 8.71 30.03 -25.68
C GLU A 311 8.71 29.42 -27.07
N GLY A 312 7.54 29.08 -27.59
CA GLY A 312 7.41 28.51 -28.92
C GLY A 312 5.98 28.11 -29.24
N CYS A 313 5.77 27.69 -30.47
CA CYS A 313 4.48 27.16 -30.93
C CYS A 313 4.69 25.73 -31.42
N VAL A 314 3.82 24.80 -30.99
CA VAL A 314 3.87 23.39 -31.40
C VAL A 314 2.54 23.01 -32.03
N GLU A 315 2.60 22.26 -33.11
CA GLU A 315 1.41 21.60 -33.64
C GLU A 315 0.98 20.48 -32.68
N ILE A 316 -0.28 20.51 -32.28
CA ILE A 316 -0.89 19.50 -31.42
C ILE A 316 -1.93 18.71 -32.22
N LEU A 317 -1.69 17.42 -32.40
CA LEU A 317 -2.62 16.53 -33.10
C LEU A 317 -3.77 16.10 -32.17
N PRO A 318 -4.94 15.71 -32.71
CA PRO A 318 -6.05 15.21 -31.91
C PRO A 318 -5.63 14.04 -31.01
N ASN A 319 -6.08 14.06 -29.75
CA ASN A 319 -5.83 13.00 -28.77
C ASN A 319 -4.34 12.72 -28.49
N THR A 320 -3.44 13.65 -28.83
CA THR A 320 -2.02 13.53 -28.50
C THR A 320 -1.67 14.29 -27.23
N ALA A 321 -0.58 13.84 -26.59
CA ALA A 321 0.01 14.50 -25.46
C ALA A 321 1.40 15.02 -25.81
N PHE A 322 1.71 16.23 -25.37
CA PHE A 322 3.02 16.84 -25.52
C PHE A 322 3.58 17.19 -24.14
N ILE A 323 4.86 16.87 -23.92
CA ILE A 323 5.51 16.98 -22.60
C ILE A 323 6.78 17.82 -22.72
N ILE A 324 6.92 18.83 -21.85
CA ILE A 324 8.16 19.60 -21.67
C ILE A 324 8.67 19.39 -20.25
N GLY A 325 9.84 18.76 -20.12
CA GLY A 325 10.57 18.67 -18.86
C GLY A 325 11.60 19.79 -18.73
N LEU A 326 11.60 20.48 -17.60
CA LEU A 326 12.55 21.54 -17.25
C LEU A 326 13.31 21.20 -15.98
N HIS A 327 14.56 21.65 -15.92
CA HIS A 327 15.41 21.48 -14.74
C HIS A 327 16.29 22.70 -14.50
N HIS A 328 15.99 23.46 -13.45
CA HIS A 328 16.71 24.66 -13.04
C HIS A 328 17.09 24.57 -11.58
N TRP A 329 18.39 24.52 -11.29
CA TRP A 329 18.91 24.27 -9.93
C TRP A 329 18.52 25.32 -8.89
N THR A 330 18.16 26.52 -9.34
CA THR A 330 17.77 27.64 -8.47
C THR A 330 16.28 27.95 -8.59
N ALA A 331 15.48 27.08 -9.23
CA ALA A 331 14.04 27.30 -9.37
C ALA A 331 13.28 26.86 -8.12
N SER A 332 12.50 27.77 -7.52
CA SER A 332 11.54 27.41 -6.47
C SER A 332 10.09 27.33 -6.96
N ASP A 333 9.79 27.89 -8.14
CA ASP A 333 8.45 27.92 -8.70
C ASP A 333 8.49 28.02 -10.22
N TYR A 334 7.40 27.63 -10.88
CA TYR A 334 7.24 27.68 -12.32
C TYR A 334 5.85 28.21 -12.71
N LYS A 335 5.80 29.05 -13.73
CA LYS A 335 4.56 29.50 -14.35
C LYS A 335 4.54 29.14 -15.83
N PHE A 336 3.35 28.78 -16.26
CA PHE A 336 3.08 28.39 -17.62
C PHE A 336 1.97 29.25 -18.20
N GLU A 337 2.30 29.96 -19.27
CA GLU A 337 1.37 30.76 -20.05
C GLU A 337 1.18 30.09 -21.41
N TYR A 338 -0.06 29.98 -21.88
CA TYR A 338 -0.32 29.46 -23.21
C TYR A 338 -1.50 30.15 -23.89
N ASN A 339 -1.46 30.10 -25.21
CA ASN A 339 -2.56 30.47 -26.08
C ASN A 339 -2.72 29.42 -27.18
N ILE A 340 -3.97 29.17 -27.56
CA ILE A 340 -4.31 28.26 -28.66
C ILE A 340 -4.60 29.12 -29.88
N VAL A 341 -3.82 28.94 -30.94
CA VAL A 341 -4.09 29.52 -32.24
C VAL A 341 -4.76 28.43 -33.08
N GLN A 342 -6.00 28.69 -33.50
CA GLN A 342 -6.81 27.76 -34.30
C GLN A 342 -6.86 28.16 -35.76
#